data_AF-M1ERT6-F1
#
_entry.id   AF-M1ERT6-F1
#
_cell.length_a   1.000
_cell.length_b   1.000
_cell.length_c   1.000
_cell.angle_alpha   90.00
_cell.angle_beta   90.00
_cell.angle_gamma   90.00
#
_symmetry.space_group_name_H-M   'P 1'
#
loop_
_entity.id
_entity.type
_entity.pdbx_description
1 polymer ?
#
loop_
_entity_poly.entity_id
_entity_poly.type
_entity_poly.pdbx_seq_one_letter_code
_entity_poly.pdbx_strand_id
1 'polypeptide(L)'
;GVYHHGAIISPAATCSHLGRELLIAGGNVVDAGVGAALCLAVVHPHTTGLGATFWALFHNSSSGSPTALMPGPAQPLAPGLRL
;
A
#
# COMPACT_ATOMS: atom_id res chain seq x y z
N GLY A 1 -18.53 2.08 -12.18
CA GLY A 1 -18.14 1.51 -13.49
C GLY A 1 -17.86 0.03 -13.33
N VAL A 2 -17.89 -0.73 -14.43
CA VAL A 2 -17.50 -2.15 -14.44
C VAL A 2 -15.99 -2.22 -14.72
N TYR A 3 -15.26 -3.06 -13.99
CA TYR A 3 -13.80 -3.25 -14.15
C TYR A 3 -13.51 -4.73 -14.47
N HIS A 4 -12.86 -5.00 -15.61
CA HIS A 4 -12.68 -6.37 -16.11
C HIS A 4 -11.38 -7.04 -15.67
N HIS A 5 -10.37 -6.28 -15.24
CA HIS A 5 -9.03 -6.81 -14.94
C HIS A 5 -8.58 -6.53 -13.50
N GLY A 6 -9.00 -5.41 -12.93
CA GLY A 6 -8.64 -5.00 -11.56
C GLY A 6 -9.17 -3.62 -11.26
N ALA A 7 -9.27 -3.29 -9.97
CA ALA A 7 -9.69 -1.98 -9.50
C ALA A 7 -8.87 -1.56 -8.28
N ILE A 8 -8.56 -0.26 -8.21
CA ILE A 8 -7.98 0.39 -7.03
C ILE A 8 -8.93 1.49 -6.61
N ILE A 9 -9.26 1.54 -5.33
CA ILE A 9 -10.17 2.51 -4.75
C ILE A 9 -9.48 3.16 -3.56
N SER A 10 -9.42 4.48 -3.54
CA SER A 10 -8.88 5.27 -2.44
C SER A 10 -9.72 6.54 -2.22
N PRO A 11 -9.57 7.22 -1.07
CA PRO A 11 -10.31 8.47 -0.76
C PRO A 11 -10.01 9.65 -1.70
N ALA A 12 -9.01 9.53 -2.57
CA ALA A 12 -8.65 10.54 -3.57
C ALA A 12 -8.69 9.93 -4.97
N ALA A 13 -9.39 10.59 -5.91
CA ALA A 13 -9.47 10.13 -7.29
C ALA A 13 -8.07 10.05 -7.95
N THR A 14 -7.20 11.02 -7.68
CA THR A 14 -5.82 11.05 -8.18
C THR A 14 -5.01 9.83 -7.71
N CYS A 15 -5.20 9.40 -6.45
CA CYS A 15 -4.47 8.25 -5.91
C CYS A 15 -5.01 6.92 -6.42
N SER A 16 -6.32 6.85 -6.70
CA SER A 16 -6.94 5.71 -7.38
C SER A 16 -6.43 5.60 -8.82
N HIS A 17 -6.27 6.73 -9.52
CA HIS A 17 -5.69 6.78 -10.85
C HIS A 17 -4.22 6.34 -10.85
N LEU A 18 -3.40 6.85 -9.93
CA LEU A 18 -2.00 6.43 -9.79
C LEU A 18 -1.89 4.91 -9.55
N GLY A 19 -2.66 4.36 -8.62
CA GLY A 19 -2.65 2.92 -8.36
C GLY A 19 -3.08 2.08 -9.58
N ARG A 20 -4.04 2.58 -10.36
CA ARG A 20 -4.43 1.95 -11.64
C ARG A 20 -3.28 1.96 -12.64
N GLU A 21 -2.55 3.06 -12.78
CA GLU A 21 -1.39 3.13 -13.68
C GLU A 21 -0.29 2.13 -13.27
N LEU A 22 -0.09 1.90 -11.96
CA LEU A 22 0.83 0.86 -11.48
C LEU A 22 0.37 -0.56 -11.85
N LEU A 23 -0.92 -0.86 -11.77
CA LEU A 23 -1.46 -2.14 -12.25
C LEU A 23 -1.26 -2.31 -13.76
N ILE A 24 -1.52 -1.26 -14.54
CA ILE A 24 -1.36 -1.27 -16.01
C ILE A 24 0.12 -1.45 -16.38
N ALA A 25 1.04 -0.88 -15.62
CA ALA A 25 2.48 -1.03 -15.79
C ALA A 25 3.00 -2.45 -15.45
N GLY A 26 2.12 -3.38 -15.05
CA GLY A 26 2.49 -4.76 -14.70
C GLY A 26 2.83 -4.95 -13.22
N GLY A 27 2.60 -3.95 -12.37
CA GLY A 27 2.70 -4.08 -10.92
C GLY A 27 1.60 -4.98 -10.35
N ASN A 28 1.84 -5.54 -9.18
CA ASN A 28 0.86 -6.38 -8.48
C ASN A 28 -0.08 -5.52 -7.60
N VAL A 29 -1.06 -6.17 -6.96
CA VAL A 29 -2.04 -5.48 -6.08
C VAL A 29 -1.41 -4.78 -4.87
N VAL A 30 -0.26 -5.28 -4.39
CA VAL A 30 0.49 -4.67 -3.29
C VAL A 30 1.20 -3.40 -3.77
N ASP A 31 1.86 -3.44 -4.93
CA ASP A 31 2.53 -2.26 -5.52
C ASP A 31 1.54 -1.12 -5.74
N ALA A 32 0.38 -1.44 -6.32
CA ALA A 32 -0.69 -0.49 -6.56
C ALA A 32 -1.28 0.08 -5.26
N GLY A 33 -1.44 -0.74 -4.23
CA GLY A 33 -1.91 -0.32 -2.90
C GLY A 33 -0.91 0.60 -2.18
N VAL A 34 0.38 0.24 -2.19
CA VAL A 34 1.46 1.05 -1.60
C VAL A 34 1.61 2.37 -2.33
N GLY A 35 1.58 2.36 -3.67
CA GLY A 35 1.62 3.59 -4.46
C GLY A 35 0.43 4.52 -4.16
N ALA A 36 -0.78 3.98 -4.06
CA ALA A 36 -1.96 4.75 -3.66
C ALA A 36 -1.84 5.33 -2.24
N ALA A 37 -1.28 4.58 -1.28
CA ALA A 37 -1.03 5.05 0.09
C ALA A 37 0.01 6.18 0.12
N LEU A 38 1.11 6.06 -0.64
CA LEU A 38 2.11 7.12 -0.77
C LEU A 38 1.53 8.37 -1.42
N CYS A 39 0.65 8.22 -2.42
CA CYS A 39 -0.08 9.35 -2.97
C CYS A 39 -0.97 10.03 -1.93
N LEU A 40 -1.67 9.26 -1.08
CA LEU A 40 -2.49 9.84 -0.01
C LEU A 40 -1.65 10.59 1.01
N ALA A 41 -0.42 10.16 1.29
CA ALA A 41 0.49 10.92 2.15
C ALA A 41 0.80 12.33 1.60
N VAL A 42 0.75 12.51 0.27
CA VAL A 42 0.97 13.81 -0.39
C VAL A 42 -0.34 14.60 -0.51
N VAL A 43 -1.42 13.94 -0.93
CA VAL A 43 -2.72 14.59 -1.22
C VAL A 43 -3.51 14.90 0.06
N HIS A 44 -3.43 14.01 1.05
CA HIS A 44 -4.13 14.12 2.33
C HIS A 44 -3.16 13.92 3.52
N PRO A 45 -2.13 14.78 3.68
CA PRO A 45 -1.10 14.62 4.71
C PRO A 45 -1.65 14.71 6.14
N HIS A 46 -2.83 15.30 6.32
CA HIS A 46 -3.51 15.37 7.62
C HIS A 46 -4.11 14.03 8.07
N THR A 47 -4.20 13.04 7.16
CA THR A 47 -4.81 11.71 7.44
C THR A 47 -3.79 10.58 7.53
N THR A 48 -2.69 10.67 6.78
CA THR A 48 -1.68 9.62 6.67
C THR A 48 -0.34 10.20 6.24
N GLY A 49 0.73 9.43 6.42
CA GLY A 49 2.09 9.84 6.09
C GLY A 49 3.10 8.73 6.34
N LEU A 50 4.37 8.99 6.05
CA LEU A 50 5.46 8.02 6.28
C LEU A 50 5.65 7.66 7.76
N GLY A 51 5.28 8.56 8.68
CA GLY A 51 5.30 8.31 10.12
C GLY A 51 4.04 7.62 10.65
N ALA A 52 3.06 7.31 9.80
CA ALA A 52 1.86 6.61 10.22
C ALA A 52 2.08 5.10 10.32
N THR A 53 1.22 4.43 11.08
CA THR A 53 1.12 2.97 11.08
C THR A 53 0.07 2.54 10.07
N PHE A 54 0.30 1.41 9.41
CA PHE A 54 -0.65 0.82 8.48
C PHE A 54 -0.88 -0.65 8.80
N TRP A 55 -2.08 -1.12 8.50
CA TRP A 55 -2.45 -2.53 8.48
C TRP A 55 -2.91 -2.87 7.07
N ALA A 56 -2.61 -4.07 6.60
CA ALA A 56 -3.09 -4.54 5.33
C ALA A 56 -3.51 -6.00 5.42
N LEU A 57 -4.56 -6.36 4.68
CA LEU A 57 -4.98 -7.73 4.50
C LEU A 57 -4.72 -8.10 3.04
N PHE A 58 -3.88 -9.10 2.84
CA PHE A 58 -3.54 -9.61 1.53
C PHE A 58 -4.11 -11.01 1.37
N HIS A 59 -4.78 -11.27 0.26
CA HIS A 59 -5.26 -12.62 -0.07
C HIS A 59 -4.49 -13.14 -1.27
N ASN A 60 -3.76 -14.24 -1.06
CA ASN A 60 -3.09 -14.92 -2.16
C ASN A 60 -4.04 -15.94 -2.80
N SER A 61 -4.47 -15.67 -4.03
CA SER A 61 -5.38 -16.56 -4.76
C SER A 61 -4.78 -17.93 -5.07
N SER A 62 -3.46 -18.06 -5.18
CA SER A 62 -2.80 -19.33 -5.51
C SER A 62 -2.72 -20.28 -4.32
N SER A 63 -2.54 -19.74 -3.10
CA SER A 63 -2.52 -20.53 -1.87
C SER A 63 -3.85 -20.55 -1.12
N GLY A 64 -4.84 -19.76 -1.57
CA GLY A 64 -6.14 -19.60 -0.91
C GLY A 64 -6.04 -19.04 0.52
N SER A 65 -4.89 -18.48 0.88
CA SER A 65 -4.56 -18.12 2.27
C SER A 65 -4.51 -16.60 2.44
N PRO A 66 -5.22 -16.06 3.45
CA PRO A 66 -5.11 -14.65 3.82
C PRO A 66 -3.88 -14.42 4.71
N THR A 67 -3.18 -13.32 4.46
CA THR A 67 -2.05 -12.83 5.26
C THR A 67 -2.40 -11.45 5.80
N ALA A 68 -2.37 -11.29 7.12
CA ALA A 68 -2.48 -9.99 7.76
C ALA A 68 -1.09 -9.38 7.94
N LEU A 69 -0.91 -8.16 7.47
CA LEU A 69 0.26 -7.33 7.69
C LEU A 69 -0.08 -6.37 8.83
N MET A 70 0.58 -6.56 9.96
CA MET A 70 0.46 -5.71 11.13
C MET A 70 1.75 -4.91 11.31
N PRO A 71 1.67 -3.63 11.71
CA PRO A 71 2.84 -2.87 12.08
C PRO A 71 3.45 -3.52 13.33
N GLY A 72 4.61 -4.13 13.17
CA GLY A 72 5.35 -4.74 14.28
C GLY A 72 5.93 -3.68 15.22
N PRO A 73 6.38 -4.07 16.41
CA PRO A 73 7.09 -3.16 17.29
C PRO A 73 8.32 -2.60 16.56
N ALA A 74 8.51 -1.29 16.61
CA ALA A 74 9.73 -0.66 16.13
C ALA A 74 10.90 -1.20 16.98
N GLN A 75 11.72 -2.06 16.40
CA GLN A 75 12.94 -2.51 17.05
C GLN A 75 13.99 -1.40 16.88
N PRO A 76 14.46 -0.77 17.97
CA PRO A 76 15.58 0.15 17.85
C PRO A 76 16.77 -0.62 17.29
N LEU A 77 17.39 -0.08 16.24
CA LEU A 77 18.66 -0.60 15.75
C LEU A 77 19.65 -0.58 16.91
N ALA A 78 20.28 -1.73 17.18
CA ALA A 78 21.22 -1.86 18.29
C ALA A 78 22.31 -0.78 18.16
N PRO A 79 22.65 -0.05 19.24
CA PRO A 79 23.73 0.93 19.21
C PRO A 79 25.04 0.20 18.87
N GLY A 80 25.57 0.38 17.65
CA GLY A 80 26.85 -0.24 17.27
C GLY A 80 27.06 -0.57 15.79
N LEU A 81 26.02 -0.59 14.95
CA LEU A 81 26.21 -0.83 13.51
C LEU A 81 26.68 0.46 12.81
N ARG A 82 27.98 0.74 12.92
CA ARG A 82 28.68 1.73 12.10
C ARG A 82 28.91 1.15 10.71
N LEU A 83 28.48 1.89 9.68
CA LEU A 83 28.93 1.72 8.29
C LEU A 83 30.46 1.81 8.21
#